data_AF-A0A2S5CKM0-F1
#
_entry.id   AF-A0A2S5CKM0-F1
#
_cell.length_a   1.000
_cell.length_b   1.000
_cell.length_c   1.000
_cell.angle_alpha   90.00
_cell.angle_beta   90.00
_cell.angle_gamma   90.00
#
_symmetry.space_group_name_H-M   'P 1'
#
loop_
_entity.id
_entity.type
_entity.pdbx_description
1 polymer ?
#
loop_
_entity_poly.entity_id
_entity_poly.type
_entity_poly.pdbx_seq_one_letter_code
_entity_poly.pdbx_strand_id
1 'polypeptide(L)'
;MDKKTSPSLVSFYTQLISLLPAFCQTVEKSKPGHFTKNRKLPLPRLIVTLLHLAATGSRSDGVDIKLGEFFNLSRRGGLWPDAQTPHRSALTKARSKLSWQSFAALLRQAVGLAYDVFPQRDEYTWHGLSVFAFDGSKYTLPATQALREAFDPDSG
;
A
#
# COMPACT_ATOMS: atom_id res chain seq x y z
N MET A 1 -19.33 -11.05 -31.64
CA MET A 1 -18.28 -10.27 -30.96
C MET A 1 -18.79 -9.94 -29.57
N ASP A 2 -18.41 -10.75 -28.59
CA ASP A 2 -18.81 -10.54 -27.21
C ASP A 2 -18.24 -9.22 -26.70
N LYS A 3 -19.13 -8.36 -26.19
CA LYS A 3 -18.75 -7.19 -25.39
C LYS A 3 -18.07 -7.72 -24.12
N LYS A 4 -16.76 -7.97 -24.17
CA LYS A 4 -15.96 -8.18 -22.95
C LYS A 4 -16.21 -6.99 -22.05
N THR A 5 -16.87 -7.25 -20.93
CA THR A 5 -17.19 -6.30 -19.87
C THR A 5 -15.95 -5.47 -19.59
N SER A 6 -16.05 -4.15 -19.74
CA SER A 6 -14.91 -3.26 -19.48
C SER A 6 -14.35 -3.54 -18.08
N PRO A 7 -13.03 -3.65 -17.92
CA PRO A 7 -12.43 -3.93 -16.63
C PRO A 7 -12.80 -2.81 -15.66
N SER A 8 -13.54 -3.16 -14.63
CA SER A 8 -14.05 -2.21 -13.65
C SER A 8 -13.09 -2.12 -12.48
N LEU A 9 -12.70 -0.90 -12.11
CA LEU A 9 -11.97 -0.62 -10.88
C LEU A 9 -12.67 -1.25 -9.66
N VAL A 10 -14.00 -1.27 -9.65
CA VAL A 10 -14.78 -1.89 -8.57
C VAL A 10 -14.48 -3.39 -8.47
N SER A 11 -14.41 -4.09 -9.60
CA SER A 11 -14.06 -5.51 -9.65
C SER A 11 -12.63 -5.75 -9.17
N PHE A 12 -11.67 -4.92 -9.62
CA PHE A 12 -10.29 -4.99 -9.17
C PHE A 12 -10.18 -4.83 -7.65
N TYR A 13 -10.75 -3.77 -7.07
CA TYR A 13 -10.68 -3.53 -5.63
C TYR A 13 -11.38 -4.62 -4.82
N THR A 14 -12.51 -5.16 -5.30
CA THR A 14 -13.22 -6.25 -4.64
C THR A 14 -12.35 -7.52 -4.59
N GLN A 15 -11.70 -7.86 -5.70
CA GLN A 15 -10.80 -9.01 -5.78
C GLN A 15 -9.53 -8.79 -4.94
N LEU A 16 -8.96 -7.57 -4.97
CA LEU A 16 -7.79 -7.22 -4.18
C LEU A 16 -8.06 -7.32 -2.67
N ILE A 17 -9.23 -6.86 -2.20
CA ILE A 17 -9.63 -7.00 -0.79
C ILE A 17 -9.80 -8.48 -0.43
N SER A 18 -10.38 -9.27 -1.33
CA SER A 18 -10.59 -10.71 -1.16
C SER A 18 -9.30 -11.53 -1.17
N LEU A 19 -8.20 -10.96 -1.68
CA LEU A 19 -6.88 -11.59 -1.71
C LEU A 19 -6.23 -11.63 -0.31
N LEU A 20 -6.52 -10.66 0.55
CA LEU A 20 -5.87 -10.53 1.86
C LEU A 20 -6.09 -11.74 2.79
N PRO A 21 -7.30 -12.30 2.94
CA PRO A 21 -7.51 -13.51 3.73
C PRO A 21 -6.69 -14.71 3.24
N ALA A 22 -6.67 -14.95 1.93
CA ALA A 22 -5.92 -16.05 1.33
C ALA A 22 -4.41 -15.84 1.51
N PHE A 23 -3.92 -14.63 1.27
CA PHE A 23 -2.53 -14.27 1.49
C PHE A 23 -2.09 -14.48 2.95
N CYS A 24 -2.93 -14.14 3.93
CA CYS A 24 -2.60 -14.35 5.35
C CYS A 24 -2.32 -15.82 5.69
N GLN A 25 -2.86 -16.78 4.93
CA GLN A 25 -2.60 -18.21 5.11
C GLN A 25 -1.25 -18.64 4.53
N THR A 26 -0.76 -17.94 3.51
CA THR A 26 0.54 -18.23 2.85
C THR A 26 1.72 -17.54 3.52
N VAL A 27 1.49 -16.70 4.53
CA VAL A 27 2.56 -15.96 5.21
C VAL A 27 3.44 -16.92 6.01
N GLU A 28 4.71 -16.98 5.62
CA GLU A 28 5.73 -17.66 6.42
C GLU A 28 5.98 -16.92 7.74
N LYS A 29 5.77 -17.64 8.84
CA LYS A 29 6.04 -17.15 10.18
C LYS A 29 7.51 -17.35 10.50
N SER A 30 8.16 -16.38 11.14
CA SER A 30 9.56 -16.57 11.58
C SER A 30 9.72 -17.73 12.58
N LYS A 31 8.66 -18.08 13.32
CA LYS A 31 8.60 -19.23 14.24
C LYS A 31 7.20 -19.85 14.20
N PRO A 32 7.05 -21.20 14.33
CA PRO A 32 5.76 -21.88 14.25
C PRO A 32 4.69 -21.36 15.23
N GLY A 33 5.11 -20.91 16.42
CA GLY A 33 4.20 -20.37 17.46
C GLY A 33 3.80 -18.89 17.30
N HIS A 34 4.29 -18.19 16.28
CA HIS A 34 3.90 -16.80 16.06
C HIS A 34 2.49 -16.70 15.45
N PHE A 35 1.72 -15.71 15.91
CA PHE A 35 0.36 -15.41 15.44
C PHE A 35 -0.66 -16.57 15.57
N THR A 36 -0.41 -17.55 16.42
CA THR A 36 -1.34 -18.66 16.70
C THR A 36 -2.42 -18.32 17.72
N LYS A 37 -2.20 -17.27 18.54
CA LYS A 37 -3.14 -16.80 19.57
C LYS A 37 -3.84 -15.52 19.10
N ASN A 38 -5.13 -15.40 19.43
CA ASN A 38 -5.87 -14.14 19.29
C ASN A 38 -5.37 -13.10 20.31
N ARG A 39 -4.32 -12.36 19.93
CA ARG A 39 -3.81 -11.18 20.64
C ARG A 39 -4.46 -9.92 20.05
N LYS A 40 -4.18 -8.73 20.62
CA LYS A 40 -4.68 -7.44 20.11
C LYS A 40 -4.36 -7.22 18.61
N LEU A 41 -3.22 -7.74 18.15
CA LEU A 41 -2.74 -7.69 16.76
C LEU A 41 -2.56 -9.12 16.21
N PRO A 42 -3.64 -9.80 15.75
CA PRO A 42 -3.52 -11.00 14.94
C PRO A 42 -2.93 -10.65 13.56
N LEU A 43 -2.44 -11.66 12.84
CA LEU A 43 -1.72 -11.46 11.57
C LEU A 43 -2.49 -10.61 10.53
N PRO A 44 -3.80 -10.84 10.27
CA PRO A 44 -4.53 -10.02 9.30
C PRO A 44 -4.59 -8.55 9.69
N ARG A 45 -4.84 -8.26 10.99
CA ARG A 45 -4.85 -6.88 11.47
C ARG A 45 -3.47 -6.24 11.37
N LEU A 46 -2.40 -6.98 11.65
CA LEU A 46 -1.03 -6.49 11.52
C LEU A 46 -0.72 -6.09 10.08
N ILE A 47 -1.04 -6.95 9.10
CA ILE A 47 -0.79 -6.67 7.68
C ILE A 47 -1.52 -5.41 7.24
N VAL A 48 -2.83 -5.33 7.49
CA VAL A 48 -3.64 -4.15 7.12
C VAL A 48 -3.13 -2.88 7.82
N THR A 49 -2.76 -2.97 9.10
CA THR A 49 -2.18 -1.84 9.84
C THR A 49 -0.86 -1.36 9.21
N LEU A 50 0.01 -2.28 8.78
CA LEU A 50 1.28 -1.92 8.15
C LEU A 50 1.07 -1.30 6.76
N LEU A 51 0.12 -1.81 5.97
CA LEU A 51 -0.28 -1.20 4.70
C LEU A 51 -0.84 0.21 4.91
N HIS A 52 -1.68 0.40 5.92
CA HIS A 52 -2.20 1.73 6.29
C HIS A 52 -1.07 2.70 6.65
N LEU A 53 -0.11 2.26 7.48
CA LEU A 53 1.03 3.10 7.86
C LEU A 53 1.93 3.47 6.67
N ALA A 54 2.10 2.57 5.70
CA ALA A 54 2.83 2.84 4.47
C ALA A 54 2.07 3.80 3.54
N ALA A 55 0.75 3.63 3.42
CA ALA A 55 -0.11 4.47 2.58
C ALA A 55 -0.27 5.90 3.13
N THR A 56 -0.22 6.07 4.45
CA THR A 56 -0.37 7.37 5.13
C THR A 56 0.96 8.12 5.29
N GLY A 57 1.87 8.00 4.32
CA GLY A 57 3.19 8.62 4.33
C GLY A 57 3.23 10.11 4.69
N SER A 58 4.42 10.57 5.10
CA SER A 58 4.87 11.98 5.32
C SER A 58 4.04 12.95 6.18
N ARG A 59 2.86 12.58 6.70
CA ARG A 59 2.23 13.37 7.77
C ARG A 59 3.14 13.36 9.00
N SER A 60 3.36 14.53 9.58
CA SER A 60 4.16 14.75 10.81
C SER A 60 3.65 13.97 12.02
N ASP A 61 2.51 13.32 11.90
CA ASP A 61 1.86 12.57 12.97
C ASP A 61 2.64 11.30 13.32
N GLY A 62 2.86 11.13 14.62
CA GLY A 62 3.51 9.94 15.17
C GLY A 62 2.70 8.66 14.94
N VAL A 63 3.38 7.52 14.98
CA VAL A 63 2.77 6.18 14.81
C VAL A 63 1.59 5.94 15.75
N ASP A 64 1.65 6.42 17.00
CA ASP A 64 0.56 6.23 17.96
C ASP A 64 -0.73 6.98 17.55
N ILE A 65 -0.62 8.17 16.94
CA ILE A 65 -1.76 8.93 16.42
C ILE A 65 -2.41 8.16 15.28
N LYS A 66 -1.61 7.72 14.29
CA LYS A 66 -2.09 6.95 13.14
C LYS A 66 -2.77 5.64 13.57
N LEU A 67 -2.20 4.95 14.56
CA LEU A 67 -2.83 3.75 15.14
C LEU A 67 -4.16 4.09 15.83
N GLY A 68 -4.20 5.17 16.60
CA GLY A 68 -5.42 5.66 17.26
C GLY A 68 -6.54 5.93 16.26
N GLU A 69 -6.26 6.72 15.24
CA GLU A 69 -7.20 7.07 14.16
C GLU A 69 -7.67 5.83 13.40
N PHE A 70 -6.74 4.99 12.94
CA PHE A 70 -7.07 3.80 12.18
C PHE A 70 -7.99 2.84 12.94
N PHE A 71 -7.69 2.56 14.21
CA PHE A 71 -8.51 1.68 15.04
C PHE A 71 -9.84 2.35 15.45
N ASN A 72 -9.88 3.66 15.64
CA ASN A 72 -11.14 4.41 15.84
C ASN A 72 -12.06 4.28 14.63
N LEU A 73 -11.53 4.51 13.42
CA LEU A 73 -12.28 4.37 12.18
C LEU A 73 -12.73 2.93 11.95
N SER A 74 -11.86 1.96 12.23
CA SER A 74 -12.19 0.53 12.12
C SER A 74 -13.32 0.11 13.07
N ARG A 75 -13.39 0.69 14.28
CA ARG A 75 -14.50 0.48 15.21
C ARG A 75 -15.79 1.12 14.69
N ARG A 76 -15.73 2.41 14.30
CA ARG A 76 -16.89 3.17 13.81
C ARG A 76 -17.48 2.61 12.53
N GLY A 77 -16.63 2.08 11.64
CA GLY A 77 -17.05 1.44 10.39
C GLY A 77 -17.52 -0.02 10.56
N GLY A 78 -17.58 -0.54 11.79
CA GLY A 78 -18.03 -1.92 12.06
C GLY A 78 -17.04 -3.02 11.65
N LEU A 79 -15.86 -2.67 11.12
CA LEU A 79 -14.86 -3.65 10.69
C LEU A 79 -14.32 -4.44 11.89
N TRP A 80 -13.93 -3.75 12.96
CA TRP A 80 -13.45 -4.36 14.20
C TRP A 80 -14.04 -3.65 15.44
N PRO A 81 -15.31 -3.90 15.79
CA PRO A 81 -16.02 -3.16 16.84
C PRO A 81 -15.33 -3.25 18.21
N ASP A 82 -14.77 -4.40 18.55
CA ASP A 82 -14.13 -4.64 19.85
C ASP A 82 -12.61 -4.45 19.84
N ALA A 83 -12.02 -4.02 18.72
CA ALA A 83 -10.57 -3.90 18.63
C ALA A 83 -10.05 -2.76 19.50
N GLN A 84 -9.13 -3.07 20.40
CA GLN A 84 -8.40 -2.09 21.19
C GLN A 84 -7.19 -1.58 20.42
N THR A 85 -6.96 -0.25 20.47
CA THR A 85 -5.79 0.36 19.85
C THR A 85 -4.51 -0.20 20.50
N PRO A 86 -3.60 -0.81 19.72
CA PRO A 86 -2.32 -1.30 20.25
C PRO A 86 -1.35 -0.15 20.48
N HIS A 87 -0.50 -0.28 21.49
CA HIS A 87 0.63 0.63 21.69
C HIS A 87 1.71 0.40 20.60
N ARG A 88 2.47 1.44 20.20
CA ARG A 88 3.57 1.30 19.22
C ARG A 88 4.52 0.13 19.48
N SER A 89 4.86 -0.14 20.74
CA SER A 89 5.78 -1.24 21.08
C SER A 89 5.20 -2.62 20.78
N ALA A 90 3.87 -2.78 20.88
CA ALA A 90 3.19 -4.01 20.48
C ALA A 90 3.23 -4.19 18.96
N LEU A 91 3.09 -3.09 18.21
CA LEU A 91 3.26 -3.10 16.74
C LEU A 91 4.69 -3.50 16.36
N THR A 92 5.72 -2.87 16.94
CA THR A 92 7.13 -3.20 16.66
C THR A 92 7.44 -4.68 16.94
N LYS A 93 6.99 -5.20 18.10
CA LYS A 93 7.16 -6.61 18.48
C LYS A 93 6.39 -7.58 17.58
N ALA A 94 5.28 -7.14 16.98
CA ALA A 94 4.53 -7.96 16.03
C ALA A 94 5.20 -7.91 14.64
N ARG A 95 5.63 -6.73 14.19
CA ARG A 95 6.33 -6.54 12.91
C ARG A 95 7.61 -7.35 12.81
N SER A 96 8.38 -7.46 13.89
CA SER A 96 9.62 -8.24 13.93
C SER A 96 9.43 -9.75 13.74
N LYS A 97 8.20 -10.25 13.89
CA LYS A 97 7.82 -11.66 13.70
C LYS A 97 7.39 -11.97 12.27
N LEU A 98 7.37 -10.95 11.41
CA LEU A 98 6.91 -11.02 10.03
C LEU A 98 8.11 -10.72 9.13
N SER A 99 8.37 -11.62 8.18
CA SER A 99 9.40 -11.42 7.18
C SER A 99 8.98 -10.32 6.18
N TRP A 100 9.93 -9.55 5.65
CA TRP A 100 9.61 -8.56 4.62
C TRP A 100 9.23 -9.23 3.29
N GLN A 101 9.73 -10.45 3.04
CA GLN A 101 9.43 -11.26 1.86
C GLN A 101 7.92 -11.55 1.74
N SER A 102 7.19 -11.59 2.86
CA SER A 102 5.73 -11.69 2.85
C SER A 102 5.09 -10.53 2.07
N PHE A 103 5.54 -9.29 2.27
CA PHE A 103 5.02 -8.14 1.52
C PHE A 103 5.45 -8.15 0.06
N ALA A 104 6.64 -8.66 -0.25
CA ALA A 104 7.05 -8.86 -1.64
C ALA A 104 6.16 -9.89 -2.35
N ALA A 105 5.78 -10.96 -1.67
CA ALA A 105 4.84 -11.95 -2.18
C ALA A 105 3.43 -11.36 -2.37
N LEU A 106 2.93 -10.59 -1.39
CA LEU A 106 1.65 -9.88 -1.52
C LEU A 106 1.64 -8.93 -2.72
N LEU A 107 2.72 -8.15 -2.90
CA LEU A 107 2.86 -7.23 -4.01
C LEU A 107 2.83 -7.98 -5.35
N ARG A 108 3.55 -9.09 -5.49
CA ARG A 108 3.53 -9.89 -6.71
C ARG A 108 2.13 -10.42 -7.02
N GLN A 109 1.39 -10.90 -6.02
CA GLN A 109 0.01 -11.35 -6.21
C GLN A 109 -0.92 -10.21 -6.63
N ALA A 110 -0.80 -9.04 -6.00
CA ALA A 110 -1.58 -7.85 -6.36
C ALA A 110 -1.27 -7.36 -7.78
N VAL A 111 0.00 -7.39 -8.19
CA VAL A 111 0.43 -7.05 -9.56
C VAL A 111 -0.08 -8.06 -10.58
N GLY A 112 0.00 -9.37 -10.27
CA GLY A 112 -0.58 -10.42 -11.11
C GLY A 112 -2.08 -10.20 -11.34
N LEU A 113 -2.82 -9.97 -10.25
CA LEU A 113 -4.24 -9.62 -10.31
C LEU A 113 -4.50 -8.37 -11.16
N ALA A 114 -3.65 -7.35 -11.05
CA ALA A 114 -3.78 -6.14 -11.84
C ALA A 114 -3.63 -6.44 -13.34
N TYR A 115 -2.68 -7.29 -13.75
CA TYR A 115 -2.53 -7.71 -15.15
C TYR A 115 -3.67 -8.62 -15.63
N ASP A 116 -4.26 -9.45 -14.76
CA ASP A 116 -5.40 -10.28 -15.11
C ASP A 116 -6.66 -9.44 -15.37
N VAL A 117 -6.88 -8.42 -14.53
CA VAL A 117 -8.04 -7.51 -14.66
C VAL A 117 -7.82 -6.47 -15.75
N PHE A 118 -6.62 -5.91 -15.84
CA PHE A 118 -6.22 -4.91 -16.83
C PHE A 118 -5.15 -5.51 -17.74
N PRO A 119 -5.54 -6.40 -18.69
CA PRO A 119 -4.58 -7.02 -19.58
C PRO A 119 -3.88 -5.95 -20.41
N GLN A 120 -2.62 -6.20 -20.73
CA GLN A 120 -1.85 -5.33 -21.61
C GLN A 120 -2.55 -5.24 -22.97
N ARG A 121 -2.75 -4.02 -23.45
CA ARG A 121 -3.33 -3.73 -24.75
C ARG A 121 -2.47 -2.70 -25.43
N ASP A 122 -2.39 -2.76 -26.76
CA ASP A 122 -1.58 -1.84 -27.55
C ASP A 122 -1.99 -0.38 -27.30
N GLU A 123 -3.28 -0.13 -27.03
CA GLU A 123 -3.84 1.19 -26.67
C GLU A 123 -3.26 1.80 -25.37
N TYR A 124 -2.65 0.98 -24.51
CA TYR A 124 -1.98 1.41 -23.27
C TYR A 124 -0.44 1.45 -23.39
N THR A 125 0.08 1.25 -24.60
CA THR A 125 1.52 1.25 -24.88
C THR A 125 1.88 2.28 -25.93
N TRP A 126 3.10 2.81 -25.87
CA TRP A 126 3.70 3.62 -26.92
C TRP A 126 4.92 2.88 -27.45
N HIS A 127 4.89 2.50 -28.73
CA HIS A 127 5.90 1.63 -29.36
C HIS A 127 6.18 0.33 -28.55
N GLY A 128 5.15 -0.29 -27.97
CA GLY A 128 5.27 -1.52 -27.18
C GLY A 128 5.78 -1.31 -25.75
N LEU A 129 5.98 -0.07 -25.31
CA LEU A 129 6.42 0.27 -23.95
C LEU A 129 5.26 0.84 -23.14
N SER A 130 5.17 0.44 -21.87
CA SER A 130 4.25 1.07 -20.92
C SER A 130 4.66 2.51 -20.67
N VAL A 131 3.76 3.45 -20.92
CA VAL A 131 4.02 4.88 -20.69
C VAL A 131 3.60 5.24 -19.28
N PHE A 132 4.55 5.75 -18.51
CA PHE A 132 4.31 6.30 -17.18
C PHE A 132 4.62 7.80 -17.21
N ALA A 133 3.62 8.64 -16.98
CA ALA A 133 3.83 10.06 -16.77
C ALA A 133 4.12 10.30 -15.28
N PHE A 134 5.34 10.76 -14.97
CA PHE A 134 5.68 11.27 -13.66
C PHE A 134 5.59 12.80 -13.71
N ASP A 135 4.56 13.37 -13.10
CA ASP A 135 4.48 14.81 -12.90
C ASP A 135 5.42 15.18 -11.75
N GLY A 136 6.63 15.63 -12.10
CA GLY A 136 7.58 16.14 -11.14
C GLY A 136 7.16 17.52 -10.69
N SER A 137 6.99 17.72 -9.38
CA SER A 137 6.82 19.05 -8.80
C SER A 137 7.97 19.94 -9.26
N LYS A 138 7.71 20.96 -10.08
CA LYS A 138 8.69 22.00 -10.35
C LYS A 138 8.85 22.82 -9.07
N TYR A 139 9.96 22.62 -8.36
CA TYR A 139 10.42 23.63 -7.43
C TYR A 139 11.01 24.76 -8.25
N THR A 140 10.32 25.90 -8.31
CA THR A 140 10.92 27.12 -8.83
C THR A 140 12.02 27.52 -7.87
N LEU A 141 13.27 27.21 -8.23
CA LEU A 141 14.42 27.73 -7.51
C LEU A 141 14.42 29.26 -7.67
N PRO A 142 14.88 30.03 -6.66
CA PRO A 142 15.05 31.46 -6.81
C PRO A 142 15.88 31.75 -8.07
N ALA A 143 15.42 32.65 -8.93
CA ALA A 143 16.06 32.96 -10.21
C ALA A 143 17.36 33.77 -10.02
N THR A 144 18.33 33.17 -9.33
CA THR A 144 19.64 33.75 -9.12
C THR A 144 20.43 33.69 -10.42
N GLN A 145 21.33 34.65 -10.60
CA GLN A 145 22.16 34.73 -11.79
C GLN A 145 23.01 33.47 -12.01
N ALA A 146 23.55 32.90 -10.92
CA ALA A 146 24.30 31.64 -10.96
C ALA A 146 23.48 30.45 -11.48
N LEU A 147 22.16 30.41 -11.19
CA LEU A 147 21.29 29.33 -11.67
C LEU A 147 20.90 29.52 -13.14
N ARG A 148 20.67 30.77 -13.58
CA ARG A 148 20.41 31.07 -15.00
C ARG A 148 21.60 30.76 -15.90
N GLU A 149 22.81 31.03 -15.41
CA GLU A 149 24.06 30.70 -16.12
C GLU A 149 24.28 29.18 -16.23
N ALA A 150 23.88 28.41 -15.22
CA ALA A 150 24.13 26.97 -15.17
C ALA A 150 23.08 26.10 -15.88
N PHE A 151 21.83 26.56 -15.97
CA PHE A 151 20.71 25.75 -16.47
C PHE A 151 20.03 26.35 -17.72
N ASP A 152 19.33 27.48 -17.57
CA ASP A 152 18.62 28.15 -18.65
C ASP A 152 18.56 29.68 -18.36
N PRO A 153 19.02 30.56 -19.27
CA PRO A 153 18.98 32.01 -19.10
C PRO A 153 17.59 32.57 -18.79
N ASP A 154 16.55 31.91 -19.30
CA ASP A 154 15.14 32.29 -19.13
C ASP A 154 14.46 31.54 -17.97
N SER A 155 15.22 30.77 -17.17
CA SER A 155 14.66 30.09 -15.99
C SER A 155 14.31 31.07 -14.86
N GLY A 156 13.10 30.89 -14.32
CA GLY A 156 12.52 31.69 -13.24
C GLY A 156 11.02 31.87 -13.40
#